data_AF-A0A7K2HWS5-F1
#
_entry.id   AF-A0A7K2HWS5-F1
#
_cell.length_a   1.000
_cell.length_b   1.000
_cell.length_c   1.000
_cell.angle_alpha   90.00
_cell.angle_beta   90.00
_cell.angle_gamma   90.00
#
_symmetry.space_group_name_H-M   'P 1'
#
loop_
_entity.id
_entity.type
_entity.pdbx_description
1 polymer ?
#
loop_
_entity_poly.entity_id
_entity_poly.type
_entity_poly.pdbx_seq_one_letter_code
_entity_poly.pdbx_strand_id
1 'polypeptide(L)'
;MSSSASVPPSVNEDGRARLAELVTELAVVHGRVTLSSGKEADYYVDLRRATLHHEASRLIGSLMRELTSDWDYRSVGGLTLGADPVATSIMHAPGREIDSFVVRKAAKAHGMQRQIEGPDIVGRNVLIVEDTSTTGASPSAAVKAARDVGATVVGVATVVDRATGADEVIGALGVPYRSLLGLSDLGLA
;
A
#
# COMPACT_ATOMS: atom_id res chain seq x y z
N MET A 1 -4.28 -19.96 19.78
CA MET A 1 -5.18 -18.91 20.29
C MET A 1 -5.74 -18.20 19.08
N SER A 2 -7.05 -18.25 18.87
CA SER A 2 -7.69 -17.63 17.71
C SER A 2 -7.59 -16.11 17.85
N SER A 3 -6.80 -15.47 16.99
CA SER A 3 -6.77 -14.01 16.90
C SER A 3 -8.14 -13.56 16.40
N SER A 4 -8.96 -12.97 17.28
CA SER A 4 -10.17 -12.27 16.85
C SER A 4 -9.71 -11.06 16.04
N ALA A 5 -9.96 -11.07 14.73
CA ALA A 5 -9.68 -9.90 13.90
C ALA A 5 -10.43 -8.69 14.49
N SER A 6 -9.68 -7.69 14.97
CA SER A 6 -10.26 -6.43 15.42
C SER A 6 -10.92 -5.76 14.22
N VAL A 7 -12.12 -5.20 14.44
CA VAL A 7 -12.77 -4.35 13.44
C VAL A 7 -11.81 -3.21 13.10
N PRO A 8 -11.50 -2.96 11.81
CA PRO A 8 -10.62 -1.87 11.43
C PRO A 8 -11.14 -0.53 11.97
N PRO A 9 -10.26 0.41 12.33
CA PRO A 9 -10.67 1.77 12.66
C PRO A 9 -11.48 2.40 11.53
N SER A 10 -12.48 3.21 11.89
CA SER A 10 -13.20 4.05 10.92
C SER A 10 -12.27 5.12 10.36
N VAL A 11 -12.48 5.49 9.10
CA VAL A 11 -11.78 6.59 8.44
C VAL A 11 -12.74 7.76 8.19
N ASN A 12 -12.21 8.94 7.89
CA ASN A 12 -13.01 10.08 7.49
C ASN A 12 -13.74 9.79 6.16
N GLU A 13 -15.06 9.58 6.22
CA GLU A 13 -15.85 9.16 5.06
C GLU A 13 -15.93 10.22 3.96
N ASP A 14 -15.99 11.52 4.30
CA ASP A 14 -16.00 12.60 3.30
C ASP A 14 -14.67 12.63 2.52
N GLY A 15 -13.55 12.49 3.22
CA GLY A 15 -12.22 12.41 2.64
C GLY A 15 -12.04 11.14 1.81
N ARG A 16 -12.60 10.01 2.27
CA ARG A 16 -12.60 8.74 1.54
C ARG A 16 -13.41 8.86 0.25
N ALA A 17 -14.60 9.45 0.29
CA ALA A 17 -15.42 9.72 -0.89
C ALA A 17 -14.70 10.66 -1.86
N ARG A 18 -14.10 11.75 -1.37
CA ARG A 18 -13.32 12.67 -2.22
C ARG A 18 -12.11 11.99 -2.86
N LEU A 19 -11.43 11.11 -2.13
CA LEU A 19 -10.34 10.32 -2.69
C LEU A 19 -10.84 9.38 -3.80
N ALA A 20 -11.99 8.73 -3.62
CA ALA A 20 -12.58 7.86 -4.64
C ALA A 20 -12.91 8.63 -5.93
N GLU A 21 -13.47 9.84 -5.82
CA GLU A 21 -13.69 10.74 -6.97
C GLU A 21 -12.38 11.06 -7.70
N LEU A 22 -11.35 11.51 -6.97
CA LEU A 22 -10.04 11.84 -7.54
C LEU A 22 -9.37 10.64 -8.20
N VAL A 23 -9.46 9.45 -7.59
CA VAL A 23 -8.93 8.22 -8.19
C VAL A 23 -9.66 7.89 -9.48
N THR A 24 -10.99 8.02 -9.50
CA THR A 24 -11.80 7.78 -10.69
C THR A 24 -11.44 8.75 -11.81
N GLU A 25 -11.31 10.04 -11.51
CA GLU A 25 -10.96 11.08 -12.48
C GLU A 25 -9.54 10.95 -13.02
N LEU A 26 -8.57 10.71 -12.13
CA LEU A 26 -7.14 10.79 -12.47
C LEU A 26 -6.57 9.47 -12.96
N ALA A 27 -6.99 8.35 -12.35
CA ALA A 27 -6.31 7.06 -12.47
C ALA A 27 -7.07 6.02 -13.28
N VAL A 28 -8.39 6.16 -13.48
CA VAL A 28 -9.18 5.23 -14.29
C VAL A 28 -9.18 5.69 -15.75
N VAL A 29 -8.45 4.96 -16.60
CA VAL A 29 -8.42 5.19 -18.04
C VAL A 29 -9.37 4.21 -18.71
N HIS A 30 -10.46 4.73 -19.27
CA HIS A 30 -11.41 3.94 -20.04
C HIS A 30 -10.92 3.77 -21.49
N GLY A 31 -10.96 2.54 -21.98
CA GLY A 31 -10.52 2.17 -23.33
C GLY A 31 -9.94 0.77 -23.37
N ARG A 32 -10.01 0.12 -24.55
CA ARG A 32 -9.41 -1.19 -24.74
C ARG A 32 -7.91 -1.13 -24.53
N VAL A 33 -7.44 -1.89 -23.55
CA VAL A 33 -6.03 -2.00 -23.19
C VAL A 33 -5.65 -3.47 -23.12
N THR A 34 -4.54 -3.81 -23.77
CA THR A 34 -3.92 -5.13 -23.62
C THR A 34 -3.06 -5.11 -22.36
N LEU A 35 -3.46 -5.89 -21.36
CA LEU A 35 -2.70 -6.07 -20.12
C LEU A 35 -1.38 -6.79 -20.41
N SER A 36 -0.42 -6.73 -19.47
CA SER A 36 0.84 -7.49 -19.55
C SER A 36 0.65 -9.01 -19.63
N SER A 37 -0.55 -9.50 -19.27
CA SER A 37 -0.98 -10.88 -19.42
C SER A 37 -1.47 -11.24 -20.84
N GLY A 38 -1.55 -10.26 -21.75
CA GLY A 38 -2.12 -10.42 -23.09
C GLY A 38 -3.66 -10.35 -23.14
N LYS A 39 -4.34 -10.25 -21.99
CA LYS A 39 -5.79 -10.09 -21.93
C LYS A 39 -6.21 -8.67 -22.29
N GLU A 40 -7.33 -8.52 -22.99
CA GLU A 40 -7.99 -7.23 -23.15
C GLU A 40 -8.78 -6.88 -21.89
N ALA A 41 -8.74 -5.61 -21.50
CA ALA A 41 -9.60 -5.03 -20.48
C ALA A 41 -10.23 -3.74 -21.02
N ASP A 42 -11.42 -3.41 -20.53
CA ASP A 42 -12.15 -2.19 -20.92
C ASP A 42 -11.66 -0.95 -20.17
N TYR A 43 -10.81 -1.14 -19.15
CA TYR A 43 -10.20 -0.08 -18.37
C TYR A 43 -8.83 -0.49 -17.81
N TYR A 44 -7.99 0.51 -17.55
CA TYR A 44 -6.74 0.37 -16.79
C TYR A 44 -6.70 1.37 -15.65
N VAL A 45 -6.20 0.93 -14.49
CA VAL A 45 -6.05 1.79 -13.31
C VAL A 45 -4.56 2.09 -13.13
N ASP A 46 -4.18 3.36 -13.29
CA ASP A 46 -2.83 3.87 -13.05
C ASP A 46 -2.80 4.72 -11.78
N LEU A 47 -2.77 4.08 -10.61
CA LEU A 47 -2.94 4.80 -9.35
C LEU A 47 -1.82 5.79 -9.04
N ARG A 48 -0.66 5.66 -9.70
CA ARG A 48 0.44 6.63 -9.62
C ARG A 48 0.01 8.05 -9.98
N ARG A 49 -0.97 8.20 -10.87
CA ARG A 49 -1.55 9.51 -11.20
C ARG A 49 -2.23 10.16 -10.00
N ALA A 50 -2.87 9.37 -9.14
CA ALA A 50 -3.48 9.84 -7.90
C ALA A 50 -2.46 9.94 -6.76
N THR A 51 -1.60 8.94 -6.56
CA THR A 51 -0.63 8.95 -5.45
C THR A 51 0.42 10.06 -5.57
N LEU A 52 0.68 10.56 -6.78
CA LEU A 52 1.56 11.71 -7.05
C LEU A 52 0.79 13.03 -7.26
N HIS A 53 -0.54 13.02 -7.10
CA HIS A 53 -1.36 14.23 -7.19
C HIS A 53 -1.40 14.96 -5.85
N HIS A 54 -1.27 16.29 -5.88
CA HIS A 54 -1.13 17.14 -4.69
C HIS A 54 -2.30 17.02 -3.68
N GLU A 55 -3.54 16.81 -4.14
CA GLU A 55 -4.71 16.66 -3.26
C GLU A 55 -4.85 15.20 -2.79
N ALA A 56 -4.81 14.26 -3.74
CA ALA A 56 -5.04 12.85 -3.44
C ALA A 56 -3.93 12.27 -2.55
N SER A 57 -2.67 12.63 -2.74
CA SER A 57 -1.56 12.23 -1.85
C SER A 57 -1.80 12.64 -0.39
N ARG A 58 -2.30 13.86 -0.13
CA ARG A 58 -2.62 14.32 1.23
C ARG A 58 -3.76 13.54 1.87
N LEU A 59 -4.79 13.24 1.08
CA LEU A 59 -5.91 12.39 1.51
C LEU A 59 -5.43 10.97 1.81
N ILE A 60 -4.66 10.36 0.91
CA ILE A 60 -4.05 9.03 1.09
C ILE A 60 -3.26 8.99 2.40
N GLY A 61 -2.37 9.95 2.64
CA GLY A 61 -1.54 9.97 3.85
C GLY A 61 -2.36 9.99 5.14
N SER A 62 -3.39 10.84 5.19
CA SER A 62 -4.25 11.00 6.38
C SER A 62 -5.16 9.78 6.60
N LEU A 63 -5.84 9.33 5.54
CA LEU A 63 -6.76 8.18 5.60
C LEU A 63 -6.02 6.87 5.88
N MET A 64 -4.84 6.66 5.32
CA MET A 64 -4.03 5.48 5.64
C MET A 64 -3.61 5.46 7.10
N ARG A 65 -3.25 6.62 7.69
CA ARG A 65 -2.93 6.71 9.13
C ARG A 65 -4.14 6.36 10.00
N GLU A 66 -5.33 6.80 9.62
CA GLU A 66 -6.58 6.45 10.31
C GLU A 66 -6.85 4.95 10.20
N LEU A 67 -6.80 4.40 8.99
CA LEU A 67 -7.03 2.98 8.68
C LEU A 67 -6.09 2.05 9.46
N THR A 68 -4.87 2.51 9.76
CA THR A 68 -3.85 1.73 10.48
C THR A 68 -3.55 2.28 11.88
N SER A 69 -4.48 3.04 12.46
CA SER A 69 -4.24 3.76 13.72
C SER A 69 -4.06 2.83 14.94
N ASP A 70 -4.66 1.64 14.91
CA ASP A 70 -4.54 0.57 15.91
C ASP A 70 -3.29 -0.32 15.74
N TRP A 71 -2.49 -0.10 14.71
CA TRP A 71 -1.20 -0.77 14.52
C TRP A 71 -0.04 0.08 15.00
N ASP A 72 0.85 -0.52 15.79
CA ASP A 72 2.06 0.13 16.31
C ASP A 72 3.24 -0.05 15.35
N TYR A 73 3.51 0.95 14.52
CA TYR A 73 4.66 0.99 13.62
C TYR A 73 5.32 2.38 13.63
N ARG A 74 6.63 2.39 13.40
CA ARG A 74 7.44 3.62 13.29
C ARG A 74 8.09 3.81 11.93
N SER A 75 7.95 2.83 11.03
CA SER A 75 8.42 2.94 9.66
C SER A 75 7.41 2.37 8.69
N VAL A 76 7.26 3.00 7.53
CA VAL A 76 6.32 2.61 6.48
C VAL A 76 7.02 2.54 5.13
N GLY A 77 6.72 1.52 4.33
CA GLY A 77 7.40 1.32 3.06
C GLY A 77 6.84 0.16 2.28
N GLY A 78 7.35 -0.07 1.08
CA GLY A 78 6.90 -1.18 0.25
C GLY A 78 7.78 -1.35 -0.97
N LEU A 79 7.35 -2.21 -1.89
CA LEU A 79 8.09 -2.47 -3.11
C LEU A 79 7.98 -1.26 -4.05
N THR A 80 9.14 -0.72 -4.45
CA THR A 80 9.22 0.37 -5.44
C THR A 80 8.59 -0.07 -6.78
N LEU A 81 7.86 0.79 -7.50
CA LEU A 81 7.72 2.24 -7.34
C LEU A 81 6.37 2.66 -6.73
N GLY A 82 5.33 1.82 -6.83
CA GLY A 82 3.96 2.19 -6.44
C GLY A 82 3.80 2.52 -4.95
N ALA A 83 4.53 1.80 -4.09
CA ALA A 83 4.49 2.03 -2.64
C ALA A 83 5.15 3.34 -2.19
N ASP A 84 6.14 3.84 -2.93
CA ASP A 84 6.98 4.97 -2.56
C ASP A 84 6.15 6.26 -2.29
N PRO A 85 5.24 6.71 -3.19
CA PRO A 85 4.40 7.87 -2.93
C PRO A 85 3.37 7.65 -1.82
N VAL A 86 2.90 6.41 -1.59
CA VAL A 86 1.99 6.10 -0.48
C VAL A 86 2.71 6.21 0.86
N ALA A 87 3.90 5.61 0.97
CA ALA A 87 4.73 5.65 2.17
C ALA A 87 5.12 7.08 2.55
N THR A 88 5.53 7.89 1.58
CA THR A 88 5.90 9.30 1.80
C THR A 88 4.68 10.17 2.12
N SER A 89 3.51 9.89 1.54
CA SER A 89 2.25 10.53 1.93
C SER A 89 1.91 10.28 3.40
N ILE A 90 2.06 9.04 3.87
CA ILE A 90 1.88 8.69 5.29
C ILE A 90 2.93 9.42 6.14
N MET A 91 4.21 9.36 5.79
CA MET A 91 5.29 10.05 6.52
C MET A 91 5.00 11.55 6.70
N HIS A 92 4.54 12.24 5.65
CA HIS A 92 4.28 13.67 5.68
C HIS A 92 2.92 14.08 6.26
N ALA A 93 1.97 13.16 6.39
CA ALA A 93 0.68 13.45 7.00
C ALA A 93 0.83 13.78 8.50
N PRO A 94 -0.02 14.65 9.07
CA PRO A 94 0.02 14.98 10.49
C PRO A 94 -0.12 13.76 11.42
N GLY A 95 0.49 13.82 12.60
CA GLY A 95 0.36 12.80 13.64
C GLY A 95 1.70 12.36 14.21
N ARG A 96 1.76 11.10 14.68
CA ARG A 96 3.01 10.51 15.22
C ARG A 96 4.13 10.47 14.19
N GLU A 97 5.37 10.51 14.67
CA GLU A 97 6.57 10.37 13.84
C GLU A 97 6.61 8.98 13.18
N ILE A 98 6.75 8.96 11.85
CA ILE A 98 6.83 7.74 11.04
C ILE A 98 7.87 7.98 9.96
N ASP A 99 8.92 7.16 9.92
CA ASP A 99 9.92 7.18 8.85
C ASP A 99 9.38 6.46 7.60
N SER A 100 9.81 6.86 6.40
CA SER A 100 9.57 6.08 5.18
C SER A 100 10.80 5.28 4.76
N PHE A 101 10.59 4.08 4.22
CA PHE A 101 11.62 3.25 3.60
C PHE A 101 11.15 2.72 2.25
N VAL A 102 12.10 2.26 1.43
CA VAL A 102 11.84 1.74 0.08
C VAL A 102 12.44 0.35 -0.05
N VAL A 103 11.65 -0.62 -0.52
CA VAL A 103 12.14 -1.95 -0.89
C VAL A 103 12.41 -1.96 -2.39
N ARG A 104 13.66 -2.26 -2.78
CA ARG A 104 14.06 -2.38 -4.18
C ARG A 104 13.59 -3.72 -4.77
N LYS A 105 13.36 -3.75 -6.09
CA LYS A 105 13.05 -4.99 -6.84
C LYS A 105 14.19 -6.02 -6.80
N ALA A 106 15.43 -5.56 -6.68
CA ALA A 106 16.61 -6.38 -6.53
C ALA A 106 17.61 -5.68 -5.60
N ALA A 107 18.43 -6.47 -4.90
CA ALA A 107 19.55 -5.95 -4.11
C ALA A 107 20.54 -5.15 -4.99
N LYS A 108 21.36 -4.28 -4.38
CA LYS A 108 22.46 -3.63 -5.10
C LYS A 108 23.48 -4.68 -5.54
N ALA A 109 23.94 -4.61 -6.79
CA ALA A 109 24.98 -5.49 -7.33
C ALA A 109 26.37 -5.23 -6.70
N HIS A 110 26.61 -4.01 -6.19
CA HIS A 110 27.86 -3.59 -5.56
C HIS A 110 27.60 -2.79 -4.27
N GLY A 111 28.48 -2.89 -3.27
CA GLY A 111 28.34 -2.25 -1.95
C GLY A 111 27.71 -3.17 -0.88
N MET A 112 27.05 -2.61 0.15
CA MET A 112 26.44 -3.38 1.26
C MET A 112 25.28 -4.32 0.87
N GLN A 113 24.98 -4.49 -0.43
CA GLN A 113 23.94 -5.39 -0.99
C GLN A 113 22.55 -5.26 -0.34
N ARG A 114 22.22 -4.11 0.23
CA ARG A 114 20.93 -3.88 0.89
C ARG A 114 19.81 -3.77 -0.14
N GLN A 115 18.69 -4.44 0.14
CA GLN A 115 17.46 -4.33 -0.65
C GLN A 115 16.56 -3.20 -0.14
N ILE A 116 16.78 -2.72 1.09
CA ILE A 116 16.00 -1.65 1.74
C ILE A 116 16.83 -0.36 1.77
N GLU A 117 16.21 0.74 1.38
CA GLU A 117 16.74 2.11 1.44
C GLU A 117 15.92 2.94 2.43
N GLY A 118 16.53 3.97 3.02
CA GLY A 118 15.93 4.84 4.05
C GLY A 118 16.54 4.63 5.43
N PRO A 119 15.93 5.18 6.49
CA PRO A 119 16.30 4.89 7.87
C PRO A 119 16.27 3.38 8.16
N ASP A 120 17.13 2.93 9.07
CA ASP A 120 17.24 1.52 9.41
C ASP A 120 15.93 0.97 10.01
N ILE A 121 15.54 -0.24 9.63
CA ILE A 121 14.32 -0.91 10.10
C ILE A 121 14.58 -2.20 10.88
N VAL A 122 15.84 -2.58 11.09
CA VAL A 122 16.22 -3.79 11.85
C VAL A 122 15.59 -3.75 13.24
N GLY A 123 14.87 -4.81 13.62
CA GLY A 123 14.21 -4.93 14.93
C GLY A 123 13.02 -3.98 15.14
N ARG A 124 12.59 -3.22 14.11
CA ARG A 124 11.47 -2.28 14.21
C ARG A 124 10.17 -2.91 13.76
N ASN A 125 9.06 -2.38 14.27
CA ASN A 125 7.73 -2.62 13.73
C ASN A 125 7.50 -1.75 12.49
N VAL A 126 7.13 -2.38 11.38
CA VAL A 126 6.95 -1.72 10.09
C VAL A 126 5.60 -2.03 9.46
N LEU A 127 5.02 -1.00 8.81
CA LEU A 127 3.85 -1.13 7.96
C LEU A 127 4.31 -1.30 6.50
N ILE A 128 3.82 -2.34 5.83
CA ILE A 128 4.00 -2.48 4.40
C ILE A 128 2.84 -1.81 3.67
N VAL A 129 3.12 -0.99 2.66
CA VAL A 129 2.12 -0.33 1.83
C VAL A 129 2.23 -0.64 0.36
N GLU A 130 1.11 -0.50 -0.34
CA GLU A 130 1.00 -0.58 -1.79
C GLU A 130 0.00 0.45 -2.30
N ASP A 131 0.14 0.88 -3.55
CA ASP A 131 -0.85 1.72 -4.23
C ASP A 131 -2.05 0.88 -4.68
N THR A 132 -1.83 -0.14 -5.49
CA THR A 132 -2.88 -1.05 -5.96
C THR A 132 -2.47 -2.50 -5.82
N SER A 133 -3.27 -3.29 -5.11
CA SER A 133 -3.04 -4.73 -5.02
C SER A 133 -3.84 -5.49 -6.07
N THR A 134 -3.17 -6.44 -6.72
CA THR A 134 -3.78 -7.45 -7.58
C THR A 134 -3.50 -8.84 -7.03
N THR A 135 -2.34 -9.40 -7.33
CA THR A 135 -1.97 -10.76 -6.88
C THR A 135 -1.42 -10.83 -5.47
N GLY A 136 -1.16 -9.68 -4.82
CA GLY A 136 -0.44 -9.61 -3.54
C GLY A 136 1.06 -9.92 -3.64
N ALA A 137 1.61 -10.17 -4.84
CA ALA A 137 3.01 -10.57 -5.01
C ALA A 137 4.01 -9.48 -4.58
N SER A 138 3.75 -8.23 -4.97
CA SER A 138 4.56 -7.07 -4.60
C SER A 138 4.62 -6.83 -3.09
N PRO A 139 3.50 -6.75 -2.33
CA PRO A 139 3.55 -6.58 -0.89
C PRO A 139 4.13 -7.82 -0.21
N SER A 140 3.90 -9.03 -0.75
CA SER A 140 4.55 -10.25 -0.25
C SER A 140 6.08 -10.19 -0.35
N ALA A 141 6.62 -9.68 -1.46
CA ALA A 141 8.05 -9.49 -1.63
C ALA A 141 8.61 -8.45 -0.64
N ALA A 142 7.87 -7.37 -0.39
CA ALA A 142 8.25 -6.35 0.59
C ALA A 142 8.19 -6.90 2.04
N VAL A 143 7.17 -7.68 2.39
CA VAL A 143 7.05 -8.40 3.66
C VAL A 143 8.27 -9.28 3.88
N LYS A 144 8.66 -10.08 2.87
CA LYS A 144 9.82 -10.95 2.95
C LYS A 144 11.10 -10.14 3.16
N ALA A 145 11.35 -9.11 2.35
CA ALA A 145 12.55 -8.28 2.46
C ALA A 145 12.69 -7.60 3.83
N ALA A 146 11.59 -7.11 4.40
CA ALA A 146 11.58 -6.54 5.75
C ALA A 146 11.88 -7.57 6.84
N ARG A 147 11.27 -8.77 6.75
CA ARG A 147 11.55 -9.88 7.68
C ARG A 147 12.98 -10.40 7.57
N ASP A 148 13.55 -10.46 6.37
CA ASP A 148 14.92 -10.91 6.14
C ASP A 148 15.97 -10.03 6.85
N VAL A 149 15.67 -8.75 7.09
CA VAL A 149 16.51 -7.83 7.88
C VAL A 149 16.09 -7.75 9.36
N GLY A 150 15.18 -8.60 9.81
CA GLY A 150 14.75 -8.68 11.20
C GLY A 150 13.69 -7.65 11.63
N ALA A 151 12.99 -7.02 10.70
CA ALA A 151 11.83 -6.17 11.03
C ALA A 151 10.57 -7.03 11.30
N THR A 152 9.69 -6.52 12.16
CA THR A 152 8.36 -7.10 12.40
C THR A 152 7.34 -6.39 11.53
N VAL A 153 6.74 -7.09 10.58
CA VAL A 153 5.66 -6.52 9.75
C VAL A 153 4.34 -6.59 10.51
N VAL A 154 3.77 -5.43 10.83
CA VAL A 154 2.51 -5.34 11.60
C VAL A 154 1.26 -5.49 10.74
N GLY A 155 1.38 -5.25 9.44
CA GLY A 155 0.29 -5.31 8.49
C GLY A 155 0.71 -4.90 7.09
N VAL A 156 -0.16 -5.18 6.14
CA VAL A 156 -0.15 -4.61 4.79
C VAL A 156 -1.38 -3.74 4.62
N ALA A 157 -1.20 -2.52 4.12
CA ALA A 157 -2.31 -1.64 3.75
C ALA A 157 -2.17 -1.14 2.31
N THR A 158 -3.21 -1.26 1.50
CA THR A 158 -3.25 -0.74 0.12
C THR A 158 -4.19 0.46 -0.01
N VAL A 159 -3.94 1.34 -0.97
CA VAL A 159 -4.91 2.40 -1.31
C VAL A 159 -6.11 1.80 -2.05
N VAL A 160 -5.89 1.00 -3.08
CA VAL A 160 -6.95 0.31 -3.84
C VAL A 160 -6.72 -1.20 -3.81
N ASP A 161 -7.75 -1.95 -3.40
CA ASP A 161 -7.82 -3.40 -3.63
C ASP A 161 -8.66 -3.70 -4.86
N ARG A 162 -8.18 -4.65 -5.68
CA ARG A 162 -8.84 -5.07 -6.92
C ARG A 162 -9.66 -6.34 -6.78
N ALA A 163 -9.93 -6.81 -5.55
CA ALA A 163 -10.76 -7.98 -5.27
C ALA A 163 -10.27 -9.25 -6.00
N THR A 164 -8.96 -9.46 -6.04
CA THR A 164 -8.30 -10.59 -6.73
C THR A 164 -7.67 -11.61 -5.77
N GLY A 165 -8.01 -11.56 -4.49
CA GLY A 165 -7.51 -12.47 -3.44
C GLY A 165 -6.16 -12.07 -2.82
N ALA A 166 -5.77 -10.80 -2.94
CA ALA A 166 -4.54 -10.30 -2.34
C ALA A 166 -4.55 -10.43 -0.80
N ASP A 167 -5.72 -10.24 -0.18
CA ASP A 167 -5.97 -10.41 1.24
C ASP A 167 -5.68 -11.85 1.71
N GLU A 168 -6.12 -12.86 0.96
CA GLU A 168 -5.84 -14.27 1.24
C GLU A 168 -4.34 -14.58 1.13
N VAL A 169 -3.68 -14.07 0.08
CA VAL A 169 -2.24 -14.26 -0.15
C VAL A 169 -1.43 -13.65 0.98
N ILE A 170 -1.77 -12.44 1.42
CA ILE A 170 -1.10 -11.77 2.54
C ILE A 170 -1.44 -12.44 3.87
N GLY A 171 -2.69 -12.85 4.06
CA GLY A 171 -3.13 -13.61 5.23
C GLY A 171 -2.35 -14.92 5.41
N ALA A 172 -2.04 -15.61 4.31
CA ALA A 172 -1.21 -16.83 4.32
C ALA A 172 0.24 -16.58 4.80
N LEU A 173 0.73 -15.33 4.79
CA LEU A 173 2.01 -14.93 5.37
C LEU A 173 1.92 -14.63 6.88
N GLY A 174 0.74 -14.76 7.47
CA GLY A 174 0.45 -14.41 8.86
C GLY A 174 0.47 -12.89 9.11
N VAL A 175 0.09 -12.10 8.10
CA VAL A 175 0.08 -10.63 8.17
C VAL A 175 -1.35 -10.14 7.90
N PRO A 176 -1.90 -9.21 8.70
CA PRO A 176 -3.21 -8.65 8.42
C PRO A 176 -3.17 -7.74 7.19
N TYR A 177 -4.29 -7.68 6.47
CA TYR A 177 -4.45 -6.89 5.24
C TYR A 177 -5.61 -5.91 5.37
N ARG A 178 -5.41 -4.67 4.89
CA ARG A 178 -6.45 -3.63 4.81
C ARG A 178 -6.36 -2.86 3.49
N SER A 179 -7.48 -2.31 3.05
CA SER A 179 -7.56 -1.45 1.88
C SER A 179 -8.42 -0.21 2.17
N LEU A 180 -8.05 0.95 1.62
CA LEU A 180 -8.89 2.16 1.73
C LEU A 180 -10.11 2.09 0.81
N LEU A 181 -9.88 1.75 -0.46
CA LEU A 181 -10.90 1.69 -1.51
C LEU A 181 -10.92 0.29 -2.14
N GLY A 182 -12.10 -0.16 -2.52
CA GLY A 182 -12.33 -1.33 -3.37
C GLY A 182 -12.92 -0.94 -4.72
N LEU A 183 -13.17 -1.92 -5.59
CA LEU A 183 -13.75 -1.68 -6.91
C LEU A 183 -15.12 -1.01 -6.86
N SER A 184 -15.95 -1.31 -5.86
CA SER A 184 -17.28 -0.72 -5.67
C SER A 184 -17.21 0.79 -5.40
N ASP A 185 -16.19 1.26 -4.68
CA ASP A 185 -16.01 2.70 -4.41
C ASP A 185 -15.65 3.47 -5.67
N LEU A 186 -15.12 2.79 -6.68
CA LEU A 186 -14.69 3.36 -7.95
C LEU A 186 -15.72 3.15 -9.08
N GLY A 187 -16.85 2.49 -8.79
CA GLY A 187 -17.85 2.13 -9.81
C GLY A 187 -17.36 1.08 -10.81
N LEU A 188 -16.45 0.18 -10.40
CA LEU A 188 -15.78 -0.82 -11.24
C LEU A 188 -16.11 -2.27 -10.84
N ALA A 189 -17.10 -2.48 -9.97
CA ALA A 189 -17.52 -3.80 -9.48
C ALA A 189 -18.48 -4.52 -10.44
#